data_AF-A0A817S831-F1
#
_entry.id   AF-A0A817S831-F1
#
_cell.length_a   1.000
_cell.length_b   1.000
_cell.length_c   1.000
_cell.angle_alpha   90.00
_cell.angle_beta   90.00
_cell.angle_gamma   90.00
#
_symmetry.space_group_name_H-M   'P 1'
#
loop_
_entity.id
_entity.type
_entity.pdbx_description
1 polymer ?
#
loop_
_entity_poly.entity_id
_entity_poly.type
_entity_poly.pdbx_seq_one_letter_code
_entity_poly.pdbx_strand_id
1 'polypeptide(L)'
;MSNAYRSWESSHQCLVHYVSAMPSQLYYVTQTFLNKENFPGGSFHMRHLKLAGPDKINLIKSIMDFVKHDGSEKHKTAVIENILTYAPIKQQFIMVGDSGELDPEIYGDIARKYSDRIKMIFIRIVQGGKNNNNRFEIAFKNVSQDKWKLFSNANELPEKLFDNENSINEYDGNNHVNSAESNTENILSTSLFYTIIPALL
;
A
#
# COMPACT_ATOMS: atom_id res chain seq x y z
N MET A 1 -11.30 2.65 -3.45
CA MET A 1 -10.37 2.72 -2.29
C MET A 1 -10.38 4.10 -1.64
N SER A 2 -10.60 5.18 -2.39
CA SER A 2 -10.61 6.55 -1.84
C SER A 2 -11.55 6.76 -0.66
N ASN A 3 -12.75 6.14 -0.66
CA ASN A 3 -13.68 6.20 0.47
C ASN A 3 -13.05 5.72 1.79
N ALA A 4 -12.42 4.54 1.78
CA ALA A 4 -11.75 4.00 2.97
C ALA A 4 -10.65 4.95 3.45
N TYR A 5 -9.82 5.47 2.53
CA TYR A 5 -8.70 6.33 2.92
C TYR A 5 -9.17 7.68 3.49
N ARG A 6 -10.22 8.27 2.92
CA ARG A 6 -10.86 9.48 3.47
C ARG A 6 -11.49 9.20 4.84
N SER A 7 -12.11 8.04 5.00
CA SER A 7 -12.63 7.62 6.30
C SER A 7 -11.49 7.54 7.32
N TRP A 8 -10.36 6.95 6.97
CA TRP A 8 -9.20 6.84 7.86
C TRP A 8 -8.58 8.19 8.21
N GLU A 9 -8.42 9.09 7.23
CA GLU A 9 -7.97 10.46 7.46
C GLU A 9 -8.90 11.19 8.45
N SER A 10 -10.21 11.13 8.24
CA SER A 10 -11.19 11.86 9.06
C SER A 10 -11.44 11.25 10.44
N SER A 11 -11.48 9.93 10.56
CA SER A 11 -11.80 9.23 11.82
C SER A 11 -10.59 9.04 12.73
N HIS A 12 -9.39 8.96 12.17
CA HIS A 12 -8.18 8.58 12.90
C HIS A 12 -7.03 9.58 12.75
N GLN A 13 -7.25 10.71 12.05
CA GLN A 13 -6.23 11.73 11.76
C GLN A 13 -4.99 11.14 11.05
N CYS A 14 -5.23 10.09 10.28
CA CYS A 14 -4.22 9.38 9.52
C CYS A 14 -3.62 10.28 8.44
N LEU A 15 -2.29 10.43 8.48
CA LEU A 15 -1.54 11.06 7.41
C LEU A 15 -1.36 10.06 6.27
N VAL A 16 -1.22 10.56 5.04
CA VAL A 16 -1.12 9.71 3.85
C VAL A 16 0.20 9.96 3.13
N HIS A 17 0.97 8.89 2.90
CA HIS A 17 2.20 8.93 2.12
C HIS A 17 2.09 8.02 0.89
N TYR A 18 1.98 8.64 -0.29
CA TYR A 18 2.00 7.96 -1.57
C TYR A 18 3.44 7.59 -1.94
N VAL A 19 3.79 6.31 -1.91
CA VAL A 19 5.12 5.80 -2.33
C VAL A 19 5.04 5.01 -3.65
N SER A 20 5.81 5.43 -4.65
CA SER A 20 5.86 4.84 -6.00
C SER A 20 7.24 4.50 -6.49
N ALA A 21 7.31 3.51 -7.36
CA ALA A 21 8.44 3.37 -8.29
C ALA A 21 8.27 4.14 -9.61
N MET A 22 7.11 4.77 -9.86
CA MET A 22 6.88 5.59 -11.05
C MET A 22 7.82 6.83 -11.11
N PRO A 23 8.14 7.33 -12.31
CA PRO A 23 8.98 8.50 -12.47
C PRO A 23 8.36 9.75 -11.84
N SER A 24 9.15 10.54 -11.12
CA SER A 24 8.69 11.80 -10.51
C SER A 24 8.11 12.81 -11.51
N GLN A 25 8.47 12.69 -12.80
CA GLN A 25 7.91 13.47 -13.91
C GLN A 25 6.40 13.28 -14.07
N LEU A 26 5.84 12.16 -13.60
CA LEU A 26 4.41 11.88 -13.64
C LEU A 26 3.65 12.46 -12.43
N TYR A 27 4.32 13.18 -11.53
CA TYR A 27 3.71 13.74 -10.32
C TYR A 27 2.41 14.51 -10.59
N TYR A 28 2.42 15.44 -11.55
CA TYR A 28 1.25 16.28 -11.84
C TYR A 28 0.04 15.45 -12.32
N VAL A 29 0.30 14.46 -13.19
CA VAL A 29 -0.75 13.56 -13.70
C VAL A 29 -1.32 12.71 -12.57
N THR A 30 -0.45 12.14 -11.73
CA THR A 30 -0.85 11.33 -10.57
C THR A 30 -1.66 12.15 -9.57
N GLN A 31 -1.19 13.35 -9.22
CA GLN A 31 -1.89 14.23 -8.28
C GLN A 31 -3.26 14.65 -8.82
N THR A 32 -3.35 15.00 -10.12
CA THR A 32 -4.62 15.36 -10.75
C THR A 32 -5.61 14.21 -10.71
N PHE A 33 -5.16 12.98 -11.01
CA PHE A 33 -6.00 11.79 -10.91
C PHE A 33 -6.49 11.55 -9.47
N LEU A 34 -5.59 11.58 -8.49
CA LEU A 34 -5.96 11.35 -7.09
C LEU A 34 -6.98 12.38 -6.59
N ASN A 35 -6.79 13.66 -6.95
CA ASN A 35 -7.74 14.73 -6.62
C ASN A 35 -9.11 14.48 -7.28
N LYS A 36 -9.14 14.11 -8.56
CA LYS A 36 -10.37 13.81 -9.30
C LYS A 36 -11.14 12.63 -8.68
N GLU A 37 -10.42 11.60 -8.26
CA GLU A 37 -10.99 10.41 -7.62
C GLU A 37 -11.23 10.57 -6.10
N ASN A 38 -11.08 11.80 -5.59
CA ASN A 38 -11.28 12.19 -4.20
C ASN A 38 -10.41 11.41 -3.21
N PHE A 39 -9.18 11.05 -3.56
CA PHE A 39 -8.24 10.55 -2.57
C PHE A 39 -7.82 11.68 -1.60
N PRO A 40 -7.51 11.35 -0.34
CA PRO A 40 -7.03 12.34 0.63
C PRO A 40 -5.73 13.01 0.18
N GLY A 41 -5.45 14.19 0.73
CA GLY A 41 -4.16 14.84 0.53
C GLY A 41 -3.03 14.02 1.15
N GLY A 42 -1.80 14.20 0.66
CA GLY A 42 -0.66 13.45 1.20
C GLY A 42 0.67 13.84 0.59
N SER A 43 1.76 13.31 1.16
CA SER A 43 3.09 13.47 0.58
C SER A 43 3.32 12.46 -0.55
N PHE A 44 4.12 12.84 -1.54
CA PHE A 44 4.47 11.97 -2.66
C PHE A 44 5.95 11.64 -2.65
N HIS A 45 6.25 10.34 -2.76
CA HIS A 45 7.60 9.80 -2.84
C HIS A 45 7.68 8.97 -4.12
N MET A 46 8.32 9.54 -5.15
CA MET A 46 8.42 8.94 -6.47
C MET A 46 9.88 8.78 -6.86
N ARG A 47 10.18 7.82 -7.73
CA ARG A 47 11.55 7.57 -8.15
C ARG A 47 11.98 8.61 -9.18
N HIS A 48 13.12 9.24 -8.94
CA HIS A 48 13.69 10.18 -9.90
C HIS A 48 14.43 9.42 -11.01
N LEU A 49 14.00 9.60 -12.27
CA LEU A 49 14.72 9.09 -13.44
C LEU A 49 15.95 9.98 -13.70
N LYS A 50 17.15 9.46 -13.41
CA LYS A 50 18.42 10.13 -13.72
C LYS A 50 18.79 9.88 -15.17
N LEU A 51 18.71 10.92 -16.00
CA LEU A 51 19.17 10.88 -17.39
C LEU A 51 20.67 11.17 -17.42
N ALA A 52 21.46 10.20 -17.87
CA ALA A 52 22.93 10.29 -17.85
C ALA A 52 23.52 11.12 -19.01
N GLY A 53 22.70 11.74 -19.86
CA GLY A 53 23.13 12.59 -20.97
C GLY A 53 22.16 12.55 -22.15
N PRO A 54 22.39 13.38 -23.19
CA PRO A 54 21.57 13.40 -24.41
C PRO A 54 21.90 12.26 -25.38
N ASP A 55 22.97 11.49 -25.14
CA ASP A 55 23.36 10.40 -26.01
C ASP A 55 22.39 9.21 -25.86
N LYS A 56 22.02 8.63 -27.01
CA LYS A 56 20.97 7.59 -27.07
C LYS A 56 21.32 6.36 -26.24
N ILE A 57 22.61 6.00 -26.13
CA ILE A 57 23.06 4.82 -25.41
C ILE A 57 22.87 5.01 -23.90
N ASN A 58 23.31 6.15 -23.34
CA ASN A 58 23.11 6.45 -21.93
C ASN A 58 21.63 6.65 -21.59
N LEU A 59 20.83 7.21 -22.50
CA LEU A 59 19.37 7.31 -22.32
C LEU A 59 18.72 5.93 -22.21
N ILE A 60 19.02 5.01 -23.12
CA ILE A 60 18.51 3.63 -23.08
C ILE A 60 18.96 2.93 -21.79
N LYS A 61 20.22 3.10 -21.40
CA LYS A 61 20.75 2.54 -20.15
C LYS A 61 20.01 3.09 -18.92
N SER A 62 19.81 4.41 -18.84
CA SER A 62 19.04 5.05 -17.77
C SER A 62 17.61 4.51 -17.66
N ILE A 63 16.94 4.30 -18.80
CA ILE A 63 15.59 3.74 -18.83
C ILE A 63 15.61 2.27 -18.42
N MET A 64 16.55 1.47 -18.93
CA MET A 64 16.68 0.06 -18.56
C MET A 64 16.97 -0.11 -17.07
N ASP A 65 17.88 0.67 -16.51
CA ASP A 65 18.21 0.66 -15.08
C ASP A 65 17.01 1.10 -14.22
N PHE A 66 16.20 2.03 -14.72
CA PHE A 66 14.95 2.41 -14.09
C PHE A 66 13.93 1.26 -14.12
N VAL A 67 13.71 0.60 -15.26
CA VAL A 67 12.66 -0.44 -15.39
C VAL A 67 12.98 -1.72 -14.60
N LYS A 68 14.23 -1.95 -14.20
CA LYS A 68 14.58 -3.12 -13.36
C LYS A 68 13.79 -3.13 -12.05
N HIS A 69 13.26 -4.31 -11.72
CA HIS A 69 12.49 -4.55 -10.50
C HIS A 69 13.27 -4.27 -9.21
N ASP A 70 14.57 -4.57 -9.19
CA ASP A 70 15.42 -4.32 -8.03
C ASP A 70 15.51 -2.82 -7.69
N GLY A 71 15.43 -1.95 -8.70
CA GLY A 71 15.38 -0.51 -8.53
C GLY A 71 14.04 -0.02 -7.98
N SER A 72 12.94 -0.76 -8.19
CA SER A 72 11.62 -0.44 -7.60
C SER A 72 11.61 -0.81 -6.12
N GLU A 73 12.04 -2.04 -5.81
CA GLU A 73 12.13 -2.58 -4.46
C GLU A 73 13.03 -1.72 -3.57
N LYS A 74 14.28 -1.49 -3.97
CA LYS A 74 15.24 -0.68 -3.21
C LYS A 74 14.73 0.73 -2.96
N HIS A 75 14.09 1.34 -3.95
CA HIS A 75 13.53 2.69 -3.81
C HIS A 75 12.40 2.72 -2.79
N LYS A 76 11.39 1.84 -2.95
CA LYS A 76 10.28 1.73 -2.03
C LYS A 76 10.80 1.47 -0.63
N THR A 77 11.54 0.39 -0.40
CA THR A 77 12.11 0.04 0.92
C THR A 77 12.81 1.23 1.57
N ALA A 78 13.73 1.91 0.87
CA ALA A 78 14.45 3.06 1.43
C ALA A 78 13.51 4.22 1.81
N VAL A 79 12.50 4.52 1.00
CA VAL A 79 11.51 5.56 1.32
C VAL A 79 10.70 5.17 2.55
N ILE A 80 10.19 3.94 2.61
CA ILE A 80 9.37 3.48 3.74
C ILE A 80 10.16 3.53 5.04
N GLU A 81 11.40 3.01 5.01
CA GLU A 81 12.28 3.03 6.18
C GLU A 81 12.57 4.47 6.64
N ASN A 82 12.83 5.40 5.72
CA ASN A 82 13.01 6.81 6.07
C ASN A 82 11.77 7.38 6.77
N ILE A 83 10.56 7.12 6.25
CA ILE A 83 9.32 7.57 6.89
C ILE A 83 9.19 7.00 8.30
N LEU A 84 9.42 5.69 8.47
CA LEU A 84 9.36 5.00 9.78
C LEU A 84 10.37 5.56 10.80
N THR A 85 11.57 5.89 10.32
CA THR A 85 12.67 6.42 11.14
C THR A 85 12.40 7.85 11.61
N TYR A 86 11.87 8.72 10.75
CA TYR A 86 11.61 10.12 11.11
C TYR A 86 10.27 10.33 11.80
N ALA A 87 9.33 9.38 11.70
CA ALA A 87 8.07 9.46 12.42
C ALA A 87 8.25 9.25 13.93
N PRO A 88 7.49 9.97 14.78
CA PRO A 88 7.44 9.76 16.23
C PRO A 88 7.32 8.28 16.62
N ILE A 89 8.03 7.86 17.66
CA ILE A 89 8.12 6.45 18.07
C ILE A 89 6.76 5.79 18.33
N LYS A 90 5.79 6.56 18.86
CA LYS A 90 4.43 6.11 19.17
C LYS A 90 3.53 5.93 17.94
N GLN A 91 3.96 6.40 16.78
CA GLN A 91 3.19 6.38 15.54
C GLN A 91 3.15 4.97 14.97
N GLN A 92 1.94 4.43 14.82
CA GLN A 92 1.69 3.16 14.13
C GLN A 92 1.42 3.38 12.64
N PHE A 93 1.64 2.33 11.85
CA PHE A 93 1.65 2.37 10.40
C PHE A 93 0.73 1.30 9.82
N ILE A 94 -0.03 1.71 8.80
CA ILE A 94 -0.81 0.83 7.95
C ILE A 94 -0.23 0.91 6.54
N MET A 95 -0.02 -0.24 5.91
CA MET A 95 0.54 -0.32 4.57
C MET A 95 -0.52 -0.87 3.61
N VAL A 96 -0.73 -0.19 2.50
CA VAL A 96 -1.64 -0.67 1.44
C VAL A 96 -0.89 -0.73 0.12
N GLY A 97 -0.87 -1.90 -0.49
CA GLY A 97 -0.10 -2.17 -1.70
C GLY A 97 -0.79 -3.15 -2.62
N ASP A 98 -0.11 -3.53 -3.68
CA ASP A 98 -0.65 -4.30 -4.78
C ASP A 98 0.16 -5.57 -5.06
N SER A 99 -0.53 -6.68 -5.34
CA SER A 99 0.10 -7.97 -5.63
C SER A 99 0.78 -8.02 -7.00
N GLY A 100 0.46 -7.11 -7.91
CA GLY A 100 1.13 -6.97 -9.21
C GLY A 100 2.57 -6.47 -9.10
N GLU A 101 2.92 -5.83 -7.98
CA GLU A 101 4.27 -5.35 -7.68
C GLU A 101 4.93 -6.17 -6.55
N LEU A 102 6.09 -5.71 -6.06
CA LEU A 102 6.84 -6.31 -4.96
C LEU A 102 6.37 -5.84 -3.57
N ASP A 103 5.18 -5.24 -3.48
CA ASP A 103 4.65 -4.73 -2.22
C ASP A 103 4.52 -5.82 -1.14
N PRO A 104 4.05 -7.06 -1.42
CA PRO A 104 4.02 -8.11 -0.42
C PRO A 104 5.40 -8.39 0.19
N GLU A 105 6.42 -8.53 -0.66
CA GLU A 105 7.79 -8.82 -0.23
C GLU A 105 8.36 -7.67 0.61
N ILE A 106 8.26 -6.44 0.10
CA ILE A 106 8.75 -5.23 0.78
C ILE A 106 8.06 -5.06 2.13
N TYR A 107 6.73 -5.19 2.18
CA TYR A 107 5.96 -5.00 3.40
C TYR A 107 6.19 -6.13 4.41
N GLY A 108 6.42 -7.35 3.94
CA GLY A 108 6.82 -8.47 4.79
C GLY A 108 8.16 -8.21 5.47
N ASP A 109 9.17 -7.76 4.73
CA ASP A 109 10.49 -7.42 5.30
C ASP A 109 10.40 -6.28 6.32
N ILE A 110 9.63 -5.25 6.00
CA ILE A 110 9.42 -4.10 6.88
C ILE A 110 8.64 -4.50 8.13
N ALA A 111 7.62 -5.34 8.02
CA ALA A 111 6.85 -5.81 9.17
C ALA A 111 7.67 -6.71 10.10
N ARG A 112 8.63 -7.47 9.56
CA ARG A 112 9.61 -8.22 10.37
C ARG A 112 10.57 -7.29 11.10
N LYS A 113 11.07 -6.25 10.43
CA LYS A 113 12.05 -5.30 10.98
C LYS A 113 11.45 -4.30 11.97
N TYR A 114 10.18 -3.93 11.78
CA TYR A 114 9.47 -2.89 12.54
C TYR A 114 8.14 -3.41 13.11
N SER A 115 8.13 -4.62 13.67
CA SER A 115 6.92 -5.34 14.09
C SER A 115 5.97 -4.52 14.97
N ASP A 116 6.51 -3.70 15.85
CA ASP A 116 5.73 -2.93 16.84
C ASP A 116 5.14 -1.64 16.25
N ARG A 117 5.67 -1.21 15.09
CA ARG A 117 5.24 -0.02 14.35
C ARG A 117 4.24 -0.36 13.27
N ILE A 118 4.29 -1.56 12.69
CA ILE A 118 3.35 -2.00 11.66
C ILE A 118 2.10 -2.62 12.29
N LYS A 119 0.96 -1.93 12.13
CA LYS A 119 -0.33 -2.31 12.69
C LYS A 119 -1.11 -3.23 11.76
N MET A 120 -1.15 -2.91 10.46
CA MET A 120 -1.90 -3.69 9.48
C MET A 120 -1.33 -3.51 8.07
N ILE A 121 -1.42 -4.56 7.25
CA ILE A 121 -0.98 -4.59 5.87
C ILE A 121 -2.14 -5.08 5.00
N PHE A 122 -2.52 -4.31 4.00
CA PHE A 122 -3.54 -4.69 3.02
C PHE A 122 -2.91 -4.85 1.65
N ILE A 123 -3.03 -6.03 1.04
CA ILE A 123 -2.54 -6.30 -0.32
C ILE A 123 -3.74 -6.48 -1.25
N ARG A 124 -3.86 -5.61 -2.25
CA ARG A 124 -4.84 -5.74 -3.31
C ARG A 124 -4.40 -6.83 -4.29
N ILE A 125 -5.27 -7.78 -4.57
CA ILE A 125 -5.06 -8.80 -5.59
C ILE A 125 -5.38 -8.23 -6.97
N VAL A 126 -4.37 -8.09 -7.83
CA VAL A 126 -4.56 -7.72 -9.24
C VAL A 126 -4.79 -8.96 -10.08
N GLN A 127 -5.93 -9.01 -10.78
CA GLN A 127 -6.26 -10.10 -11.69
C GLN A 127 -5.23 -10.22 -12.81
N GLY A 128 -4.83 -11.47 -13.13
CA GLY A 128 -3.76 -11.74 -14.11
C GLY A 128 -2.34 -11.54 -13.59
N GLY A 129 -2.15 -11.13 -12.32
CA GLY A 129 -0.85 -11.03 -11.66
C GLY A 129 -0.29 -12.35 -11.14
N LYS A 130 0.95 -12.30 -10.61
CA LYS A 130 1.61 -13.45 -9.95
C LYS A 130 1.04 -13.65 -8.53
N ASN A 131 -0.17 -14.20 -8.44
CA ASN A 131 -0.93 -14.36 -7.19
C ASN A 131 -0.88 -15.78 -6.61
N ASN A 132 0.25 -16.49 -6.72
CA ASN A 132 0.36 -17.81 -6.11
C ASN A 132 0.30 -17.67 -4.58
N ASN A 133 -0.60 -18.37 -3.89
CA ASN A 133 -0.74 -18.32 -2.42
C ASN A 133 0.61 -18.52 -1.69
N ASN A 134 1.47 -19.41 -2.20
CA ASN A 134 2.80 -19.65 -1.65
C ASN A 134 3.68 -18.38 -1.66
N ARG A 135 3.49 -17.46 -2.62
CA ARG A 135 4.22 -16.19 -2.68
C ARG A 135 3.91 -15.32 -1.46
N PHE A 136 2.63 -15.19 -1.10
CA PHE A 136 2.24 -14.36 0.04
C PHE A 136 2.66 -14.99 1.37
N GLU A 137 2.57 -16.31 1.48
CA GLU A 137 3.08 -17.05 2.65
C GLU A 137 4.59 -16.87 2.83
N ILE A 138 5.36 -16.89 1.74
CA ILE A 138 6.80 -16.60 1.77
C ILE A 138 7.05 -15.13 2.14
N ALA A 139 6.36 -14.21 1.48
CA ALA A 139 6.52 -12.77 1.69
C ALA A 139 6.24 -12.38 3.15
N PHE A 140 5.17 -12.90 3.74
CA PHE A 140 4.75 -12.65 5.11
C PHE A 140 5.20 -13.72 6.11
N LYS A 141 6.20 -14.54 5.77
CA LYS A 141 6.76 -15.52 6.69
C LYS A 141 7.20 -14.83 7.99
N ASN A 142 6.81 -15.39 9.13
CA ASN A 142 7.05 -14.85 10.47
C ASN A 142 6.43 -13.47 10.73
N VAL A 143 5.44 -13.05 9.93
CA VAL A 143 4.55 -11.93 10.24
C VAL A 143 3.22 -12.53 10.72
N SER A 144 2.71 -12.02 11.83
CA SER A 144 1.47 -12.54 12.42
C SER A 144 0.29 -12.38 11.45
N GLN A 145 -0.56 -13.42 11.35
CA GLN A 145 -1.63 -13.48 10.35
C GLN A 145 -2.68 -12.38 10.52
N ASP A 146 -2.89 -11.89 11.74
CA ASP A 146 -3.77 -10.77 12.08
C ASP A 146 -3.25 -9.40 11.61
N LYS A 147 -1.97 -9.31 11.20
CA LYS A 147 -1.35 -8.08 10.72
C LYS A 147 -1.41 -7.90 9.21
N TRP A 148 -1.95 -8.86 8.45
CA TRP A 148 -2.06 -8.71 7.01
C TRP A 148 -3.30 -9.38 6.41
N LYS A 149 -3.84 -8.75 5.37
CA LYS A 149 -5.05 -9.20 4.68
C LYS A 149 -4.94 -8.98 3.17
N LEU A 150 -5.35 -9.98 2.40
CA LEU A 150 -5.55 -9.86 0.96
C LEU A 150 -6.97 -9.36 0.69
N PHE A 151 -7.15 -8.54 -0.33
CA PHE A 151 -8.47 -8.10 -0.77
C PHE A 151 -8.51 -7.96 -2.30
N SER A 152 -9.67 -8.15 -2.92
CA SER A 152 -9.82 -7.95 -4.36
C SER A 152 -10.57 -6.66 -4.68
N ASN A 153 -11.54 -6.31 -3.85
CA ASN A 153 -12.43 -5.17 -4.04
C ASN A 153 -12.22 -4.11 -2.97
N ALA A 154 -12.35 -2.85 -3.35
CA ALA A 154 -12.08 -1.73 -2.47
C ALA A 154 -13.01 -1.63 -1.24
N ASN A 155 -14.20 -2.24 -1.30
CA ASN A 155 -15.16 -2.29 -0.20
C ASN A 155 -14.82 -3.33 0.87
N GLU A 156 -13.83 -4.20 0.63
CA GLU A 156 -13.31 -5.14 1.63
C GLU A 156 -12.33 -4.48 2.61
N LEU A 157 -11.88 -3.27 2.30
CA LEU A 157 -11.14 -2.41 3.23
C LEU A 157 -12.11 -1.86 4.28
N PRO A 158 -11.76 -1.93 5.56
CA PRO A 158 -12.64 -1.46 6.61
C PRO A 158 -12.79 0.06 6.56
N GLU A 159 -13.98 0.60 6.80
CA GLU A 159 -14.15 2.06 6.90
C GLU A 159 -13.56 2.61 8.21
N LYS A 160 -13.64 1.83 9.29
CA LYS A 160 -12.98 2.11 10.58
C LYS A 160 -11.84 1.13 10.77
N LEU A 161 -10.63 1.65 10.93
CA LEU A 161 -9.44 0.80 11.09
C LEU A 161 -9.46 0.04 12.41
N PHE A 162 -9.92 0.70 13.47
CA PHE A 162 -9.98 0.15 14.82
C PHE A 162 -11.26 0.64 15.48
N ASP A 163 -11.87 -0.23 16.29
CA ASP A 163 -12.85 0.23 17.26
C ASP A 163 -12.09 1.00 18.36
N ASN A 164 -12.67 2.10 18.85
CA ASN A 164 -12.08 2.86 19.96
C ASN A 164 -11.62 1.91 21.07
N GLU A 165 -10.39 2.05 21.56
CA GLU A 165 -9.83 1.26 22.68
C GLU A 165 -10.56 1.55 24.01
N ASN A 166 -11.85 1.21 24.07
CA ASN A 166 -12.73 1.24 25.24
C ASN A 166 -13.79 0.14 25.12
N SER A 167 -13.38 -1.07 24.73
CA SER A 167 -14.17 -2.27 24.95
C SER A 167 -13.34 -3.27 25.75
N ILE A 168 -13.44 -3.13 27.06
CA ILE A 168 -13.15 -4.19 28.00
C ILE A 168 -14.13 -5.32 27.67
N ASN A 169 -13.57 -6.52 27.46
CA ASN A 169 -14.19 -7.81 27.21
C ASN A 169 -15.70 -7.94 27.50
N GLU A 170 -16.47 -8.35 26.49
CA GLU A 170 -17.50 -9.35 26.71
C GLU A 170 -17.57 -10.31 25.51
N TYR A 171 -17.21 -11.56 25.80
CA TYR A 171 -17.39 -12.72 24.95
C TYR A 171 -18.90 -13.03 24.92
N ASP A 172 -19.52 -13.09 23.75
CA ASP A 172 -20.71 -13.93 23.56
C ASP A 172 -20.74 -14.51 22.14
N GLY A 173 -21.15 -15.78 22.07
CA GLY A 173 -21.03 -16.64 20.91
C GLY A 173 -22.30 -16.76 20.06
N ASN A 174 -22.09 -17.45 18.93
CA ASN A 174 -23.05 -18.17 18.08
C ASN A 174 -23.80 -17.44 16.95
N ASN A 175 -23.38 -17.83 15.72
CA ASN A 175 -24.16 -18.52 14.67
C ASN A 175 -24.70 -17.78 13.40
N HIS A 176 -24.19 -18.31 12.28
CA HIS A 176 -24.84 -18.72 11.01
C HIS A 176 -25.39 -17.72 9.94
N VAL A 177 -24.61 -17.61 8.83
CA VAL A 177 -24.87 -18.05 7.43
C VAL A 177 -26.08 -17.50 6.61
N ASN A 178 -25.79 -16.80 5.47
CA ASN A 178 -26.06 -17.17 4.04
C ASN A 178 -26.36 -16.00 3.04
N SER A 179 -25.64 -16.02 1.88
CA SER A 179 -26.03 -15.74 0.45
C SER A 179 -26.78 -14.46 0.04
N ALA A 180 -26.69 -13.85 -1.16
CA ALA A 180 -25.93 -13.95 -2.41
C ALA A 180 -26.36 -12.80 -3.36
N GLU A 181 -25.70 -12.71 -4.54
CA GLU A 181 -26.03 -11.99 -5.81
C GLU A 181 -25.46 -10.56 -6.02
N SER A 182 -24.42 -10.37 -6.85
CA SER A 182 -24.37 -10.12 -8.33
C SER A 182 -24.77 -8.68 -8.71
N ASN A 183 -24.16 -7.89 -9.62
CA ASN A 183 -23.35 -8.12 -10.82
C ASN A 183 -22.73 -6.77 -11.31
N THR A 184 -21.67 -6.85 -12.15
CA THR A 184 -21.16 -5.87 -13.17
C THR A 184 -20.75 -4.45 -12.69
N GLU A 185 -19.53 -3.95 -12.91
CA GLU A 185 -18.88 -3.72 -14.21
C GLU A 185 -17.34 -3.86 -14.15
N ASN A 186 -16.79 -4.28 -15.29
CA ASN A 186 -15.39 -4.45 -15.58
C ASN A 186 -14.92 -3.27 -16.46
N ILE A 187 -13.59 -3.13 -16.61
CA ILE A 187 -12.87 -2.24 -17.54
C ILE A 187 -12.43 -0.90 -16.93
N LEU A 188 -11.25 -0.90 -16.30
CA LEU A 188 -10.08 -0.10 -16.70
C LEU A 188 -8.85 -0.61 -15.91
N SER A 189 -8.22 -1.64 -16.48
CA SER A 189 -6.90 -2.11 -16.10
C SER A 189 -5.86 -1.10 -16.55
N THR A 190 -5.27 -0.36 -15.60
CA THR A 190 -3.90 0.15 -15.73
C THR A 190 -3.29 0.37 -14.35
N SER A 191 -2.14 -0.25 -14.13
CA SER A 191 -1.31 -0.24 -12.93
C SER A 191 -1.11 1.16 -12.33
N LEU A 192 -1.89 1.46 -11.30
CA LEU A 192 -1.55 2.36 -10.21
C LEU A 192 -1.96 1.60 -8.94
N PHE A 193 -1.20 1.65 -7.84
CA PHE A 193 -1.65 2.05 -6.50
C PHE A 193 -0.55 1.85 -5.45
N TYR A 194 -0.61 2.73 -4.45
CA TYR A 194 0.41 3.17 -3.50
C TYR A 194 -0.22 3.15 -2.10
N THR A 195 0.57 3.18 -1.01
CA THR A 195 0.46 4.14 0.15
C THR A 195 0.85 3.52 1.49
N ILE A 196 1.68 4.24 2.24
CA ILE A 196 1.86 4.09 3.69
C ILE A 196 1.02 5.16 4.40
N ILE A 197 0.21 4.73 5.34
CA ILE A 197 -0.61 5.60 6.17
C ILE A 197 0.01 5.59 7.57
N PRO A 198 0.52 6.72 8.09
CA PRO A 198 0.89 6.73 9.49
C PRO A 198 -0.03 7.56 10.40
N ALA A 199 -0.06 7.06 11.64
CA ALA A 199 -0.72 7.49 12.89
C ALA A 199 -2.25 7.51 12.92
N LEU A 200 -2.80 6.63 13.76
CA LEU A 200 -3.71 7.09 14.80
C LEU A 200 -2.93 7.99 15.78
N LEU A 201 -3.54 9.09 16.19
CA LEU A 201 -3.06 9.94 17.29
C LEU A 201 -3.33 9.33 18.66
#